data_AF-A0A528VA22-F1
#
_entry.id   AF-A0A528VA22-F1
#
_cell.length_a   1.000
_cell.length_b   1.000
_cell.length_c   1.000
_cell.angle_alpha   90.00
_cell.angle_beta   90.00
_cell.angle_gamma   90.00
#
_symmetry.space_group_name_H-M   'P 1'
#
loop_
_entity.id
_entity.type
_entity.pdbx_description
1 polymer ?
#
loop_
_entity_poly.entity_id
_entity_poly.type
_entity_poly.pdbx_seq_one_letter_code
_entity_poly.pdbx_strand_id
1 'polypeptide(L)'
;MDYTQTAIGERLVTDHELRHIITKARDAKHGGFGVLSTSEKLAAALVLNRPDWLAEMNYTLAEAIERVGAEWLSLIPEAARALEYEDERAAGNA
;
A
#
# COMPACT_ATOMS: atom_id res chain seq x y z
N MET A 1 -8.10 -22.24 24.42
CA MET A 1 -7.51 -21.13 23.65
C MET A 1 -8.33 -21.01 22.39
N ASP A 2 -9.17 -19.98 22.29
CA ASP A 2 -10.12 -19.81 21.19
C ASP A 2 -9.41 -19.27 19.95
N TYR A 3 -8.99 -20.17 19.07
CA TYR A 3 -8.37 -19.86 17.78
C TYR A 3 -9.26 -19.00 16.87
N THR A 4 -10.59 -19.01 17.10
CA THR A 4 -11.55 -18.21 16.33
C THR A 4 -11.49 -16.73 16.66
N GLN A 5 -11.17 -16.34 17.90
CA GLN A 5 -11.09 -14.94 18.33
C GLN A 5 -9.82 -14.23 17.80
N THR A 6 -8.72 -14.97 17.65
CA THR A 6 -7.47 -14.45 17.08
C THR A 6 -7.58 -14.30 15.55
N ALA A 7 -8.12 -15.30 14.84
CA ALA A 7 -8.21 -15.26 13.38
C ALA A 7 -9.18 -14.18 12.83
N ILE A 8 -10.28 -13.90 13.55
CA ILE A 8 -11.17 -12.77 13.19
C ILE A 8 -10.56 -11.42 13.53
N GLY A 9 -9.78 -11.32 14.62
CA GLY A 9 -9.05 -10.09 14.97
C GLY A 9 -7.96 -9.79 13.94
N GLU A 10 -7.16 -10.79 13.58
CA GLU A 10 -6.08 -10.68 12.60
C GLU A 10 -6.62 -10.29 11.22
N ARG A 11 -7.70 -10.95 10.75
CA ARG A 11 -8.31 -10.63 9.45
C ARG A 11 -8.93 -9.23 9.38
N LEU A 12 -9.58 -8.76 10.45
CA LEU A 12 -10.14 -7.39 10.48
C LEU A 12 -9.05 -6.31 10.53
N VAL A 13 -7.92 -6.59 11.18
CA VAL A 13 -6.75 -5.69 11.19
C VAL A 13 -6.14 -5.63 9.79
N THR A 14 -5.97 -6.77 9.11
CA THR A 14 -5.48 -6.82 7.73
C THR A 14 -6.37 -6.03 6.76
N ASP A 15 -7.70 -6.14 6.89
CA ASP A 15 -8.66 -5.37 6.06
C ASP A 15 -8.61 -3.86 6.33
N HIS A 16 -8.27 -3.44 7.56
CA HIS A 16 -8.06 -2.04 7.89
C HIS A 16 -6.76 -1.51 7.25
N GLU A 17 -5.65 -2.23 7.43
CA GLU A 17 -4.35 -1.86 6.87
C GLU A 17 -4.35 -1.85 5.34
N LEU A 18 -5.03 -2.82 4.71
CA LEU A 18 -5.18 -2.86 3.25
C LEU A 18 -5.93 -1.64 2.73
N ARG A 19 -7.08 -1.29 3.31
CA ARG A 19 -7.82 -0.08 2.94
C ARG A 19 -7.01 1.19 3.19
N HIS A 20 -6.20 1.19 4.26
CA HIS A 20 -5.34 2.30 4.58
C HIS A 20 -4.27 2.51 3.50
N ILE A 21 -3.55 1.45 3.11
CA ILE A 21 -2.57 1.46 2.02
C ILE A 21 -3.18 1.95 0.72
N ILE A 22 -4.34 1.40 0.31
CA ILE A 22 -5.03 1.77 -0.92
C ILE A 22 -5.36 3.27 -0.91
N THR A 23 -5.90 3.78 0.20
CA THR A 23 -6.24 5.20 0.36
C THR A 23 -5.00 6.07 0.21
N LYS A 24 -3.89 5.74 0.89
CA LYS A 24 -2.66 6.54 0.83
C LYS A 24 -1.99 6.49 -0.55
N ALA A 25 -1.97 5.33 -1.19
CA ALA A 25 -1.44 5.17 -2.53
C ALA A 25 -2.27 5.96 -3.56
N ARG A 26 -3.61 5.93 -3.45
CA ARG A 26 -4.50 6.74 -4.28
C ARG A 26 -4.30 8.23 -4.10
N ASP A 27 -4.19 8.70 -2.85
CA ASP A 27 -3.91 10.11 -2.55
C ASP A 27 -2.57 10.53 -3.15
N ALA A 28 -1.53 9.70 -2.99
CA ALA A 28 -0.21 9.95 -3.57
C ALA A 28 -0.25 10.02 -5.10
N LYS A 29 -1.06 9.16 -5.73
CA LYS A 29 -1.27 9.16 -7.19
C LYS A 29 -1.94 10.44 -7.69
N HIS A 30 -2.91 11.00 -6.96
CA HIS A 30 -3.70 12.16 -7.40
C HIS A 30 -3.17 13.53 -6.98
N GLY A 31 -2.41 13.62 -5.88
CA GLY A 31 -1.97 14.89 -5.30
C GLY A 31 -0.51 14.96 -4.87
N GLY A 32 0.26 13.89 -5.08
CA GLY A 32 1.66 13.78 -4.65
C GLY A 32 1.82 13.41 -3.17
N PHE A 33 3.07 13.35 -2.71
CA PHE A 33 3.44 13.02 -1.33
C PHE A 33 3.00 14.13 -0.35
N GLY A 34 1.74 14.15 0.05
CA GLY A 34 1.24 15.05 1.09
C GLY A 34 1.87 14.79 2.47
N VAL A 35 1.06 14.88 3.53
CA VAL A 35 1.46 14.64 4.94
C VAL A 35 1.63 13.14 5.27
N LEU A 36 2.13 12.36 4.32
CA LEU A 36 2.40 10.93 4.51
C LEU A 36 3.66 10.77 5.37
N SER A 37 3.64 9.80 6.27
CA SER A 37 4.84 9.30 6.93
C SER A 37 5.79 8.68 5.90
N THR A 38 7.09 8.64 6.21
CA THR A 38 8.10 8.06 5.31
C THR A 38 7.75 6.63 4.90
N SER A 39 7.25 5.80 5.82
CA SER A 39 6.80 4.44 5.55
C SER A 39 5.60 4.38 4.60
N GLU A 40 4.62 5.28 4.72
CA GLU A 40 3.48 5.34 3.80
C GLU A 40 3.90 5.79 2.40
N LYS A 41 4.87 6.70 2.29
CA LYS A 41 5.42 7.11 0.98
C LYS A 41 6.13 5.95 0.28
N LEU A 42 6.91 5.17 1.04
CA LEU A 42 7.59 3.97 0.53
C LEU A 42 6.57 2.90 0.13
N ALA A 43 5.54 2.66 0.95
CA ALA A 43 4.46 1.73 0.61
C ALA A 43 3.71 2.15 -0.66
N ALA A 44 3.34 3.44 -0.78
CA ALA A 44 2.69 3.97 -1.98
C ALA A 44 3.57 3.83 -3.23
N ALA A 45 4.88 4.10 -3.12
CA ALA A 45 5.83 3.92 -4.22
C ALA A 45 5.92 2.46 -4.68
N LEU A 46 5.89 1.50 -3.74
CA LEU A 46 5.90 0.08 -4.06
C LEU A 46 4.58 -0.38 -4.70
N VAL A 47 3.43 0.06 -4.15
CA VAL A 47 2.09 -0.27 -4.68
C VAL A 47 1.87 0.29 -6.08
N LEU A 48 2.32 1.52 -6.34
CA LEU A 48 2.21 2.15 -7.65
C LEU A 48 3.35 1.76 -8.61
N ASN A 49 4.25 0.87 -8.19
CA ASN A 49 5.45 0.46 -8.93
C ASN A 49 6.27 1.66 -9.48
N ARG A 50 6.54 2.64 -8.60
CA ARG A 50 7.31 3.86 -8.88
C ARG A 50 8.69 3.80 -8.23
N PRO A 51 9.69 3.13 -8.85
CA PRO A 51 11.06 3.11 -8.32
C PRO A 51 11.74 4.48 -8.38
N ASP A 52 11.29 5.36 -9.29
CA ASP A 52 11.73 6.75 -9.39
C ASP A 52 11.41 7.55 -8.12
N TRP A 53 10.26 7.28 -7.50
CA TRP A 53 9.88 7.87 -6.21
C TRP A 53 10.76 7.43 -5.05
N LEU A 54 11.21 6.17 -5.06
CA LEU A 54 12.20 5.69 -4.08
C LEU A 54 13.53 6.43 -4.25
N ALA A 55 13.97 6.61 -5.49
CA ALA A 55 15.20 7.34 -5.82
C ALA A 55 15.12 8.82 -5.43
N GLU A 56 13.98 9.50 -5.65
CA GLU A 56 13.75 10.88 -5.19
C GLU A 56 13.84 11.02 -3.67
N MET A 57 13.39 10.01 -2.93
CA MET A 57 13.51 9.96 -1.46
C MET A 57 14.90 9.47 -0.99
N ASN A 58 15.80 9.14 -1.92
CA ASN A 58 17.12 8.58 -1.66
C ASN A 58 17.07 7.26 -0.87
N TYR A 59 16.07 6.42 -1.17
CA TYR A 59 15.91 5.06 -0.65
C TYR A 59 16.14 4.03 -1.74
N THR A 60 16.82 2.94 -1.37
CA THR A 60 16.89 1.74 -2.19
C THR A 60 15.62 0.89 -2.03
N LEU A 61 15.38 -0.02 -2.97
CA LEU A 61 14.29 -0.99 -2.87
C LEU A 61 14.42 -1.84 -1.59
N ALA A 62 15.64 -2.25 -1.23
CA ALA A 62 15.89 -3.06 -0.04
C ALA A 62 15.54 -2.31 1.25
N GLU A 63 15.94 -1.04 1.37
CA GLU A 63 15.59 -0.21 2.54
C GLU A 63 14.09 0.09 2.58
N ALA A 64 13.44 0.27 1.42
CA ALA A 64 12.00 0.45 1.36
C ALA A 64 11.25 -0.78 1.90
N ILE A 65 11.68 -1.98 1.48
CA ILE A 65 11.14 -3.27 1.96
C ILE A 65 11.32 -3.39 3.47
N GLU A 66 12.52 -3.14 3.98
CA GLU A 66 12.81 -3.20 5.41
C GLU A 66 11.95 -2.20 6.21
N ARG A 67 11.76 -1.00 5.68
CA ARG A 67 11.06 0.09 6.39
C ARG A 67 9.54 -0.06 6.39
N VAL A 68 8.97 -0.59 5.31
CA VAL A 68 7.53 -0.86 5.19
C VAL A 68 7.13 -2.05 6.07
N GLY A 69 8.01 -3.05 6.18
CA GLY A 69 7.80 -4.21 7.04
C GLY A 69 6.92 -5.29 6.41
N ALA A 70 7.04 -6.52 6.93
CA ALA A 70 6.48 -7.73 6.33
C ALA A 70 4.94 -7.75 6.25
N GLU A 71 4.27 -7.13 7.23
CA GLU A 71 2.81 -7.07 7.30
C GLU A 71 2.25 -6.27 6.11
N TRP A 72 2.75 -5.05 5.91
CA TRP A 72 2.33 -4.18 4.82
C TRP A 72 2.81 -4.70 3.46
N LEU A 73 4.04 -5.25 3.37
CA LEU A 73 4.57 -5.86 2.14
C LEU A 73 3.67 -6.97 1.59
N SER A 74 3.07 -7.76 2.47
CA SER A 74 2.18 -8.85 2.09
C SER A 74 0.88 -8.34 1.44
N LEU A 75 0.50 -7.08 1.70
CA LEU A 75 -0.71 -6.43 1.20
C LEU A 75 -0.47 -5.62 -0.08
N ILE A 76 0.79 -5.31 -0.41
CA ILE A 76 1.14 -4.52 -1.60
C ILE A 76 0.58 -5.11 -2.90
N PRO A 77 0.70 -6.43 -3.17
CA PRO A 77 0.17 -6.99 -4.43
C PRO A 77 -1.35 -6.87 -4.54
N GLU A 78 -2.06 -6.97 -3.41
CA GLU A 78 -3.52 -6.85 -3.37
C GLU A 78 -3.96 -5.39 -3.55
N ALA A 79 -3.29 -4.46 -2.86
CA ALA A 79 -3.54 -3.03 -3.02
C ALA A 79 -3.27 -2.54 -4.45
N ALA A 80 -2.20 -3.02 -5.08
CA ALA A 80 -1.87 -2.68 -6.47
C ALA A 80 -2.99 -3.10 -7.43
N ARG A 81 -3.45 -4.35 -7.32
CA ARG A 81 -4.57 -4.87 -8.13
C ARG A 81 -5.86 -4.11 -7.89
N ALA A 82 -6.16 -3.75 -6.63
CA ALA A 82 -7.34 -2.98 -6.31
C ALA A 82 -7.33 -1.60 -6.99
N LEU A 83 -6.17 -0.93 -7.01
CA LEU A 83 -6.02 0.37 -7.68
C LEU A 83 -6.07 0.26 -9.19
N GLU A 84 -5.43 -0.73 -9.80
CA GLU A 84 -5.53 -1.01 -11.24
C GLU A 84 -6.99 -1.22 -11.65
N TYR A 85 -7.75 -1.99 -10.86
CA TYR A 85 -9.16 -2.24 -11.11
C TYR A 85 -10.04 -1.00 -10.91
N GLU A 86 -9.75 -0.16 -9.92
CA GLU A 86 -10.39 1.16 -9.77
C GLU A 86 -10.12 2.05 -10.98
N ASP A 87 -8.89 2.06 -11.49
CA ASP A 87 -8.52 2.84 -12.66
C ASP A 87 -9.21 2.36 -13.94
N GLU A 88 -9.28 1.04 -14.16
CA GLU A 88 -9.98 0.45 -15.31
C GLU A 88 -11.48 0.79 -15.29
N ARG A 89 -12.10 0.75 -14.09
CA ARG A 89 -13.49 1.18 -13.92
C ARG A 89 -13.67 2.67 -14.11
N ALA A 90 -12.77 3.50 -13.59
CA ALA A 90 -12.81 4.95 -13.76
C ALA A 90 -12.58 5.36 -15.24
N ALA A 91 -11.80 4.57 -15.99
CA ALA A 91 -11.56 4.74 -17.41
C ALA A 91 -12.72 4.26 -18.31
N GLY A 92 -13.78 3.68 -17.74
CA GLY A 92 -14.96 3.23 -18.50
C GLY A 92 -14.73 1.98 -19.35
N ASN A 93 -13.73 1.15 -19.02
CA ASN A 93 -13.40 -0.07 -19.74
C ASN A 93 -14.04 -1.34 -19.15
N ALA A 94 -15.10 -1.20 -18.35
CA ALA A 94 -15.82 -2.30 -17.69
C ALA A 94 -17.08 -2.70 -18.45
#